data_AF-A0A957NR81-F1
#
_entry.id   AF-A0A957NR81-F1
#
_cell.length_a   1.000
_cell.length_b   1.000
_cell.length_c   1.000
_cell.angle_alpha   90.00
_cell.angle_beta   90.00
_cell.angle_gamma   90.00
#
_symmetry.space_group_name_H-M   'P 1'
#
loop_
_entity.id
_entity.type
_entity.pdbx_description
1 polymer ?
#
loop_
_entity_poly.entity_id
_entity_poly.type
_entity_poly.pdbx_seq_one_letter_code
_entity_poly.pdbx_strand_id
1 'polypeptide(L)'
;MNLFLPHEDPSGDDRDDRIQRILNEKKRQELAKRYGASFGESDSSLPADIEAEWLDYIEEFERQFEGAERISVREYLGNPTVVPLAVIPLDNLEEELDQLLEFMYLHGVAVHFLCEVTDTEAYRFIVDELFEEQVDDVRIPGMMTNFIYEEFYPNDEYDAKIWAQDFLFSLFDHHREGIEVAFCKDEIYTIAGAPISHAGMMGRVDAFFQRHPTIVDTKIKPLTSTIDGEYATVAIATTWTSVRTAPADQLQYIGCATFRLKRSDYGGWDVVQAKVPGWDSPV
;
A
#
# COMPACT_ATOMS: atom_id res chain seq x y z
N MET A 1 -35.22 51.64 13.59
CA MET A 1 -35.77 50.68 12.61
C MET A 1 -34.89 49.45 12.70
N ASN A 2 -35.23 48.52 13.59
CA ASN A 2 -34.47 47.29 13.82
C ASN A 2 -34.81 46.31 12.69
N LEU A 3 -33.84 46.00 11.83
CA LEU A 3 -33.91 44.81 11.00
C LEU A 3 -33.52 43.61 11.86
N PHE A 4 -34.53 42.89 12.33
CA PHE A 4 -34.37 41.51 12.75
C PHE A 4 -34.03 40.68 11.50
N LEU A 5 -32.79 40.19 11.41
CA LEU A 5 -32.48 39.05 10.56
C LEU A 5 -33.08 37.81 11.24
N PRO A 6 -33.85 36.96 10.55
CA PRO A 6 -34.21 35.68 11.11
C PRO A 6 -32.92 34.86 11.22
N HIS A 7 -32.56 34.48 12.45
CA HIS A 7 -31.74 33.30 12.66
C HIS A 7 -32.55 32.13 12.11
N GLU A 8 -32.20 31.65 10.92
CA GLU A 8 -32.66 30.34 10.47
C GLU A 8 -32.10 29.32 11.46
N ASP A 9 -33.01 28.74 12.23
CA ASP A 9 -32.72 27.63 13.11
C ASP A 9 -32.23 26.49 12.21
N PRO A 10 -31.04 25.91 12.44
CA PRO A 10 -30.54 24.82 11.61
C PRO A 10 -31.59 23.72 11.53
N SER A 11 -31.71 23.13 10.33
CA SER A 11 -32.66 22.04 10.09
C SER A 11 -32.42 20.91 11.11
N GLY A 12 -33.43 20.06 11.36
CA GLY A 12 -33.26 18.94 12.30
C GLY A 12 -32.05 18.07 11.96
N ASP A 13 -31.81 17.89 10.66
CA ASP A 13 -30.71 17.13 10.07
C ASP A 13 -29.33 17.75 10.41
N ASP A 14 -29.21 19.09 10.28
CA ASP A 14 -27.98 19.81 10.62
C ASP A 14 -27.67 19.78 12.13
N ARG A 15 -28.70 19.63 12.98
CA ARG A 15 -28.50 19.51 14.43
C ARG A 15 -28.01 18.12 14.80
N ASP A 16 -28.59 17.09 14.19
CA ASP A 16 -28.26 15.70 14.49
C ASP A 16 -26.84 15.37 14.01
N ASP A 17 -26.42 15.81 12.80
CA ASP A 17 -25.03 15.66 12.32
C ASP A 17 -24.03 16.35 13.26
N ARG A 18 -24.33 17.58 13.72
CA ARG A 18 -23.45 18.31 14.66
C ARG A 18 -23.32 17.60 16.00
N ILE A 19 -24.41 17.03 16.51
CA ILE A 19 -24.38 16.25 17.76
C ILE A 19 -23.52 15.00 17.55
N GLN A 20 -23.72 14.29 16.44
CA GLN A 20 -22.96 13.06 16.15
C GLN A 20 -21.46 13.33 16.01
N ARG A 21 -21.06 14.44 15.37
CA ARG A 21 -19.64 14.83 15.31
C ARG A 21 -19.02 15.09 16.68
N ILE A 22 -19.77 15.69 17.61
CA ILE A 22 -19.31 15.87 19.00
C ILE A 22 -19.15 14.51 19.71
N LEU A 23 -20.07 13.58 19.46
CA LEU A 23 -19.98 12.21 20.01
C LEU A 23 -18.77 11.46 19.44
N ASN A 24 -18.51 11.56 18.14
CA ASN A 24 -17.34 10.95 17.49
C ASN A 24 -16.03 11.51 18.06
N GLU A 25 -15.93 12.83 18.20
CA GLU A 25 -14.75 13.48 18.80
C GLU A 25 -14.52 13.02 20.24
N LYS A 26 -15.59 12.95 21.04
CA LYS A 26 -15.49 12.42 22.41
C LYS A 26 -15.02 10.96 22.42
N LYS A 27 -15.55 10.14 21.51
CA LYS A 27 -15.18 8.73 21.39
C LYS A 27 -13.72 8.55 20.96
N ARG A 28 -13.21 9.35 20.01
CA ARG A 28 -11.78 9.40 19.65
C ARG A 28 -10.91 9.69 20.87
N GLN A 29 -11.29 10.68 21.69
CA GLN A 29 -10.56 11.01 22.92
C GLN A 29 -10.58 9.87 23.95
N GLU A 30 -11.70 9.16 24.08
CA GLU A 30 -11.82 8.00 24.96
C GLU A 30 -10.93 6.84 24.48
N LEU A 31 -10.94 6.52 23.18
CA LEU A 31 -10.08 5.52 22.55
C LEU A 31 -8.59 5.88 22.72
N ALA A 32 -8.22 7.14 22.46
CA ALA A 32 -6.86 7.62 22.65
C ALA A 32 -6.38 7.47 24.10
N LYS A 33 -7.26 7.80 25.06
CA LYS A 33 -6.93 7.68 26.49
C LYS A 33 -6.81 6.23 26.95
N ARG A 34 -7.67 5.34 26.46
CA ARG A 34 -7.76 3.96 26.93
C ARG A 34 -6.74 3.05 26.27
N TYR A 35 -6.58 3.16 24.95
CA TYR A 35 -5.78 2.25 24.14
C TYR A 35 -4.55 2.93 23.51
N GLY A 36 -4.39 4.25 23.69
CA GLY A 36 -3.29 4.99 23.05
C GLY A 36 -3.52 5.27 21.57
N ALA A 37 -4.76 5.10 21.07
CA ALA A 37 -5.11 5.34 19.68
C ALA A 37 -4.74 6.77 19.25
N SER A 38 -4.14 6.89 18.06
CA SER A 38 -3.81 8.16 17.44
C SER A 38 -4.63 8.32 16.17
N PHE A 39 -5.40 9.40 16.11
CA PHE A 39 -6.19 9.77 14.94
C PHE A 39 -5.54 11.01 14.31
N GLY A 40 -5.34 11.00 13.00
CA GLY A 40 -4.84 12.18 12.27
C GLY A 40 -5.82 13.36 12.39
N GLU A 41 -5.32 14.58 12.12
CA GLU A 41 -6.16 15.79 12.04
C GLU A 41 -7.28 15.54 11.01
N SER A 42 -8.53 15.48 11.47
CA SER A 42 -9.65 15.10 10.64
C SER A 42 -10.18 16.29 9.84
N ASP A 43 -9.71 16.44 8.61
CA ASP A 43 -10.62 16.75 7.49
C ASP A 43 -11.31 15.45 7.06
N SER A 44 -11.96 14.74 8.01
CA SER A 44 -12.71 13.53 7.66
C SER A 44 -13.91 13.94 6.83
N SER A 45 -13.79 13.79 5.51
CA SER A 45 -14.90 13.92 4.56
C SER A 45 -16.00 12.87 4.76
N LEU A 46 -15.83 11.97 5.75
CA LEU A 46 -16.81 10.96 6.12
C LEU A 46 -18.07 11.61 6.72
N PRO A 47 -19.26 11.13 6.32
CA PRO A 47 -20.51 11.40 7.03
C PRO A 47 -20.39 10.99 8.50
N ALA A 48 -20.99 11.76 9.41
CA ALA A 48 -20.81 11.57 10.86
C ALA A 48 -21.25 10.18 11.35
N ASP A 49 -22.32 9.62 10.79
CA ASP A 49 -22.81 8.28 11.16
C ASP A 49 -21.85 7.17 10.73
N ILE A 50 -21.22 7.29 9.56
CA ILE A 50 -20.24 6.31 9.06
C ILE A 50 -18.98 6.33 9.91
N GLU A 51 -18.55 7.51 10.34
CA GLU A 51 -17.45 7.64 11.28
C GLU A 51 -17.81 7.03 12.65
N ALA A 52 -19.05 7.20 13.11
CA ALA A 52 -19.50 6.60 14.36
C ALA A 52 -19.40 5.07 14.33
N GLU A 53 -19.91 4.45 13.25
CA GLU A 53 -19.79 3.01 13.03
C GLU A 53 -18.32 2.57 12.97
N TRP A 54 -17.47 3.31 12.26
CA TRP A 54 -16.03 3.01 12.21
C TRP A 54 -15.36 3.08 13.58
N LEU A 55 -15.71 4.05 14.42
CA LEU A 55 -15.21 4.15 15.80
C LEU A 55 -15.75 3.02 16.71
N ASP A 56 -16.97 2.54 16.46
CA ASP A 56 -17.49 1.31 17.09
C ASP A 56 -16.67 0.08 16.70
N TYR A 57 -16.33 -0.07 15.42
CA TYR A 57 -15.44 -1.14 14.95
C TYR A 57 -14.04 -1.09 15.60
N ILE A 58 -13.43 0.10 15.69
CA ILE A 58 -12.12 0.26 16.35
C ILE A 58 -12.20 -0.08 17.83
N GLU A 59 -13.23 0.41 18.54
CA GLU A 59 -13.37 0.11 19.96
C GLU A 59 -13.50 -1.39 20.21
N GLU A 60 -14.29 -2.07 19.38
CA GLU A 60 -14.48 -3.52 19.49
C GLU A 60 -13.19 -4.29 19.16
N PHE A 61 -12.42 -3.83 18.17
CA PHE A 61 -11.10 -4.38 17.88
C PHE A 61 -10.18 -4.26 19.08
N GLU A 62 -9.98 -3.05 19.59
CA GLU A 62 -9.10 -2.80 20.74
C GLU A 62 -9.54 -3.61 21.97
N ARG A 63 -10.84 -3.73 22.20
CA ARG A 63 -11.40 -4.51 23.31
C ARG A 63 -11.14 -6.01 23.18
N GLN A 64 -11.24 -6.58 21.98
CA GLN A 64 -10.95 -8.00 21.76
C GLN A 64 -9.45 -8.28 21.73
N PHE A 65 -8.68 -7.38 21.13
CA PHE A 65 -7.23 -7.46 21.04
C PHE A 65 -6.57 -7.34 22.41
N GLU A 66 -7.11 -6.53 23.32
CA GLU A 66 -6.66 -6.40 24.71
C GLU A 66 -6.82 -7.75 25.45
N GLY A 67 -5.76 -8.56 25.43
CA GLY A 67 -5.72 -9.87 26.05
C GLY A 67 -6.18 -11.03 25.16
N ALA A 68 -6.23 -10.83 23.83
CA ALA A 68 -6.49 -11.90 22.89
C ALA A 68 -5.50 -13.07 23.09
N GLU A 69 -6.02 -14.28 23.07
CA GLU A 69 -5.19 -15.47 23.01
C GLU A 69 -4.57 -15.59 21.61
N ARG A 70 -3.31 -16.01 21.55
CA ARG A 70 -2.65 -16.37 20.30
C ARG A 70 -2.96 -17.83 20.00
N ILE A 71 -3.67 -18.07 18.91
CA ILE A 71 -4.05 -19.41 18.44
C ILE A 71 -3.53 -19.62 17.02
N SER A 72 -3.43 -20.88 16.59
CA SER A 72 -3.09 -21.16 15.19
C SER A 72 -4.20 -20.73 14.24
N VAL A 73 -3.86 -20.41 12.99
CA VAL A 73 -4.84 -20.17 11.91
C VAL A 73 -5.77 -21.38 11.77
N ARG A 74 -5.25 -22.61 11.92
CA ARG A 74 -6.05 -23.84 11.92
C ARG A 74 -7.14 -23.82 13.00
N GLU A 75 -6.78 -23.47 14.23
CA GLU A 75 -7.74 -23.33 15.33
C GLU A 75 -8.72 -22.17 15.09
N TYR A 76 -8.23 -21.05 14.55
CA TYR A 76 -9.06 -19.89 14.20
C TYR A 76 -10.16 -20.27 13.20
N LEU A 77 -9.81 -21.08 12.20
CA LEU A 77 -10.68 -21.67 11.18
C LEU A 77 -11.56 -22.83 11.68
N GLY A 78 -11.48 -23.21 12.95
CA GLY A 78 -12.30 -24.27 13.54
C GLY A 78 -11.79 -25.69 13.28
N ASN A 79 -10.48 -25.86 13.07
CA ASN A 79 -9.81 -27.14 12.82
C ASN A 79 -10.37 -27.89 11.60
N PRO A 80 -10.32 -27.29 10.39
CA PRO A 80 -10.83 -27.93 9.19
C PRO A 80 -10.10 -29.25 8.90
N THR A 81 -10.85 -30.24 8.41
CA THR A 81 -10.26 -31.47 7.88
C THR A 81 -9.80 -31.20 6.46
N VAL A 82 -8.48 -31.29 6.23
CA VAL A 82 -7.87 -31.08 4.92
C VAL A 82 -7.40 -32.38 4.31
N VAL A 83 -7.49 -32.47 2.99
CA VAL A 83 -7.00 -33.63 2.24
C VAL A 83 -5.47 -33.50 2.12
N PRO A 84 -4.69 -34.52 2.50
CA PRO A 84 -3.25 -34.45 2.32
C PRO A 84 -2.88 -34.29 0.84
N LEU A 85 -1.99 -33.35 0.52
CA LEU A 85 -1.59 -33.08 -0.87
C LEU A 85 -1.15 -34.35 -1.63
N ALA A 86 -0.49 -35.28 -0.94
CA ALA A 86 -0.02 -36.55 -1.50
C ALA A 86 -1.13 -37.48 -2.03
N VAL A 87 -2.40 -37.26 -1.67
CA VAL A 87 -3.53 -38.06 -2.13
C VAL A 87 -4.45 -37.33 -3.11
N ILE A 88 -4.20 -36.04 -3.38
CA ILE A 88 -4.98 -35.24 -4.33
C ILE A 88 -4.44 -35.51 -5.75
N PRO A 89 -5.27 -36.00 -6.69
CA PRO A 89 -4.87 -36.08 -8.09
C PRO A 89 -4.56 -34.69 -8.65
N LEU A 90 -3.51 -34.56 -9.47
CA LEU A 90 -3.11 -33.26 -10.05
C LEU A 90 -4.25 -32.56 -10.79
N ASP A 91 -5.06 -33.31 -11.55
CA ASP A 91 -6.20 -32.78 -12.32
C ASP A 91 -7.32 -32.22 -11.42
N ASN A 92 -7.32 -32.50 -10.12
CA ASN A 92 -8.31 -32.03 -9.16
C ASN A 92 -7.74 -30.97 -8.20
N LEU A 93 -6.43 -30.69 -8.25
CA LEU A 93 -5.76 -29.85 -7.25
C LEU A 93 -6.21 -28.39 -7.30
N GLU A 94 -6.43 -27.85 -8.49
CA GLU A 94 -6.94 -26.49 -8.69
C GLU A 94 -8.32 -26.33 -8.01
N GLU A 95 -9.24 -27.26 -8.24
CA GLU A 95 -10.57 -27.25 -7.63
C GLU A 95 -10.52 -27.38 -6.09
N GLU A 96 -9.65 -28.25 -5.57
CA GLU A 96 -9.44 -28.39 -4.12
C GLU A 96 -8.83 -27.14 -3.49
N LEU A 97 -7.92 -26.46 -4.19
CA LEU A 97 -7.33 -25.20 -3.74
C LEU A 97 -8.38 -24.07 -3.72
N ASP A 98 -9.20 -23.95 -4.77
CA ASP A 98 -10.27 -22.96 -4.84
C ASP A 98 -11.27 -23.14 -3.69
N GLN A 99 -11.68 -24.38 -3.40
CA GLN A 99 -12.58 -24.68 -2.29
C GLN A 99 -11.94 -24.33 -0.93
N LEU A 100 -10.65 -24.58 -0.76
CA LEU A 100 -9.91 -24.24 0.46
C LEU A 100 -9.84 -22.72 0.65
N LEU A 101 -9.54 -21.97 -0.41
CA LEU A 101 -9.48 -20.51 -0.39
C LEU A 101 -10.86 -19.89 -0.10
N GLU A 102 -11.93 -20.38 -0.73
CA GLU A 102 -13.29 -19.95 -0.46
C GLU A 102 -13.69 -20.23 1.00
N PHE A 103 -13.36 -21.43 1.50
CA PHE A 103 -13.59 -21.78 2.90
C PHE A 103 -12.88 -20.81 3.86
N MET A 104 -11.59 -20.55 3.64
CA MET A 104 -10.82 -19.62 4.46
C MET A 104 -11.43 -18.22 4.43
N TYR A 105 -11.79 -17.73 3.23
CA TYR A 105 -12.37 -16.40 3.04
C TYR A 105 -13.69 -16.24 3.82
N LEU A 106 -14.58 -17.23 3.72
CA LEU A 106 -15.84 -17.24 4.47
C LEU A 106 -15.66 -17.29 5.99
N HIS A 107 -14.48 -17.71 6.46
CA HIS A 107 -14.10 -17.75 7.89
C HIS A 107 -13.18 -16.60 8.29
N GLY A 108 -13.08 -15.54 7.49
CA GLY A 108 -12.36 -14.33 7.87
C GLY A 108 -10.85 -14.40 7.66
N VAL A 109 -10.35 -15.33 6.85
CA VAL A 109 -8.92 -15.44 6.52
C VAL A 109 -8.73 -15.37 5.02
N ALA A 110 -7.81 -14.53 4.55
CA ALA A 110 -7.44 -14.45 3.15
C ALA A 110 -5.92 -14.59 3.00
N VAL A 111 -5.49 -15.28 1.95
CA VAL A 111 -4.09 -15.34 1.52
C VAL A 111 -3.97 -14.75 0.13
N HIS A 112 -2.97 -13.92 -0.07
CA HIS A 112 -2.69 -13.24 -1.34
C HIS A 112 -1.34 -13.72 -1.87
N PHE A 113 -1.28 -13.94 -3.18
CA PHE A 113 -0.07 -14.29 -3.91
C PHE A 113 0.23 -13.15 -4.88
N LEU A 114 1.32 -12.42 -4.65
CA LEU A 114 1.70 -11.27 -5.49
C LEU A 114 2.44 -11.73 -6.75
N CYS A 115 3.06 -12.90 -6.69
CA CYS A 115 3.73 -13.57 -7.80
C CYS A 115 3.00 -14.84 -8.23
N GLU A 116 3.39 -15.36 -9.40
CA GLU A 116 2.89 -16.66 -9.86
C GLU A 116 3.40 -17.77 -8.94
N VAL A 117 2.47 -18.49 -8.33
CA VAL A 117 2.72 -19.65 -7.47
C VAL A 117 1.89 -20.79 -8.01
N THR A 118 2.50 -21.96 -8.17
CA THR A 118 1.78 -23.16 -8.63
C THR A 118 0.78 -23.62 -7.58
N ASP A 119 -0.35 -24.20 -8.00
CA ASP A 119 -1.38 -24.71 -7.07
C ASP A 119 -0.83 -25.69 -6.04
N THR A 120 0.15 -26.52 -6.43
CA THR A 120 0.85 -27.45 -5.53
C THR A 120 1.55 -26.73 -4.40
N GLU A 121 2.24 -25.63 -4.71
CA GLU A 121 2.98 -24.84 -3.73
C GLU A 121 2.03 -24.00 -2.87
N ALA A 122 1.01 -23.38 -3.47
CA ALA A 122 -0.02 -22.64 -2.74
C ALA A 122 -0.76 -23.53 -1.73
N TYR A 123 -1.20 -24.72 -2.17
CA TYR A 123 -1.89 -25.68 -1.30
C TYR A 123 -0.98 -26.18 -0.17
N ARG A 124 0.27 -26.56 -0.50
CA ARG A 124 1.28 -26.98 0.48
C ARG A 124 1.51 -25.91 1.53
N PHE A 125 1.76 -24.67 1.09
CA PHE A 125 1.97 -23.53 1.99
C PHE A 125 0.79 -23.34 2.94
N ILE A 126 -0.44 -23.35 2.42
CA ILE A 126 -1.64 -23.15 3.25
C ILE A 126 -1.75 -24.23 4.33
N VAL A 127 -1.65 -25.51 3.93
CA VAL A 127 -1.94 -26.64 4.81
C VAL A 127 -0.80 -26.95 5.79
N ASP A 128 0.44 -26.85 5.32
CA ASP A 128 1.61 -27.29 6.08
C ASP A 128 2.25 -26.16 6.90
N GLU A 129 2.06 -24.90 6.50
CA GLU A 129 2.69 -23.74 7.14
C GLU A 129 1.66 -22.74 7.67
N LEU A 130 0.86 -22.12 6.79
CA LEU A 130 -0.02 -21.03 7.17
C LEU A 130 -1.02 -21.44 8.25
N PHE A 131 -1.52 -22.67 8.20
CA PHE A 131 -2.41 -23.21 9.22
C PHE A 131 -1.78 -23.27 10.61
N GLU A 132 -0.46 -23.36 10.73
CA GLU A 132 0.26 -23.38 12.00
C GLU A 132 0.70 -21.97 12.45
N GLU A 133 0.58 -20.97 11.57
CA GLU A 133 0.87 -19.57 11.92
C GLU A 133 -0.05 -19.07 13.03
N GLN A 134 0.51 -18.24 13.89
CA GLN A 134 -0.20 -17.73 15.05
C GLN A 134 -0.89 -16.41 14.74
N VAL A 135 -2.14 -16.29 15.18
CA VAL A 135 -2.97 -15.08 15.06
C VAL A 135 -3.61 -14.76 16.41
N ASP A 136 -3.93 -13.49 16.63
CA ASP A 136 -4.76 -13.08 17.76
C ASP A 136 -6.20 -13.53 17.49
N ASP A 137 -6.86 -14.17 18.46
CA ASP A 137 -8.26 -14.62 18.34
C ASP A 137 -9.24 -13.43 18.44
N VAL A 138 -9.16 -12.52 17.47
CA VAL A 138 -10.04 -11.37 17.31
C VAL A 138 -11.05 -11.70 16.22
N ARG A 139 -12.32 -11.79 16.60
CA ARG A 139 -13.44 -12.18 15.72
C ARG A 139 -14.44 -11.05 15.65
N ILE A 140 -14.29 -10.22 14.63
CA ILE A 140 -15.19 -9.10 14.34
C ILE A 140 -15.87 -9.36 13.00
N PRO A 141 -17.21 -9.37 12.93
CA PRO A 141 -17.92 -9.56 11.67
C PRO A 141 -17.44 -8.58 10.59
N GLY A 142 -17.08 -9.12 9.42
CA GLY A 142 -16.56 -8.33 8.30
C GLY A 142 -15.06 -8.00 8.37
N MET A 143 -14.36 -8.34 9.46
CA MET A 143 -12.91 -8.23 9.55
C MET A 143 -12.24 -9.45 8.89
N MET A 144 -11.15 -9.21 8.19
CA MET A 144 -10.34 -10.24 7.54
C MET A 144 -8.93 -10.23 8.08
N THR A 145 -8.42 -11.39 8.49
CA THR A 145 -6.99 -11.62 8.69
C THR A 145 -6.38 -11.91 7.32
N ASN A 146 -5.47 -11.04 6.86
CA ASN A 146 -4.85 -11.15 5.55
C ASN A 146 -3.39 -11.60 5.70
N PHE A 147 -2.99 -12.52 4.83
CA PHE A 147 -1.62 -12.99 4.70
C PHE A 147 -1.15 -12.75 3.27
N ILE A 148 0.14 -12.46 3.12
CA ILE A 148 0.78 -12.36 1.81
C ILE A 148 1.84 -13.45 1.75
N TYR A 149 1.78 -14.33 0.74
CA TYR A 149 2.73 -15.44 0.58
C TYR A 149 4.18 -14.94 0.55
N GLU A 150 4.43 -13.83 -0.14
CA GLU A 150 5.76 -13.21 -0.26
C GLU A 150 6.31 -12.64 1.06
N GLU A 151 5.52 -12.53 2.14
CA GLU A 151 6.07 -12.24 3.48
C GLU A 151 6.82 -13.46 4.07
N PHE A 152 6.46 -14.67 3.63
CA PHE A 152 7.10 -15.93 4.03
C PHE A 152 8.16 -16.38 3.02
N TYR A 153 7.89 -16.14 1.74
CA TYR A 153 8.74 -16.48 0.61
C TYR A 153 9.04 -15.25 -0.25
N PRO A 154 9.93 -14.35 0.20
CA PRO A 154 10.20 -13.09 -0.49
C PRO A 154 10.62 -13.26 -1.95
N ASN A 155 10.14 -12.36 -2.80
CA ASN A 155 10.49 -12.30 -4.21
C ASN A 155 11.21 -10.99 -4.52
N ASP A 156 12.54 -11.03 -4.48
CA ASP A 156 13.40 -9.88 -4.70
C ASP A 156 13.17 -9.18 -6.04
N GLU A 157 12.89 -9.96 -7.09
CA GLU A 157 12.66 -9.42 -8.42
C GLU A 157 11.34 -8.65 -8.51
N TYR A 158 10.32 -9.13 -7.79
CA TYR A 158 9.04 -8.45 -7.65
C TYR A 158 9.19 -7.19 -6.80
N ASP A 159 9.83 -7.29 -5.64
CA ASP A 159 10.04 -6.16 -4.73
C ASP A 159 10.80 -5.04 -5.45
N ALA A 160 11.92 -5.36 -6.12
CA ALA A 160 12.67 -4.38 -6.88
C ALA A 160 11.81 -3.65 -7.92
N LYS A 161 10.89 -4.36 -8.58
CA LYS A 161 9.95 -3.74 -9.54
C LYS A 161 8.98 -2.79 -8.84
N ILE A 162 8.38 -3.21 -7.73
CA ILE A 162 7.44 -2.38 -6.95
C ILE A 162 8.12 -1.11 -6.46
N TRP A 163 9.30 -1.20 -5.85
CA TRP A 163 10.05 -0.03 -5.38
C TRP A 163 10.40 0.95 -6.52
N ALA A 164 10.77 0.44 -7.70
CA ALA A 164 11.01 1.28 -8.87
C ALA A 164 9.71 1.93 -9.42
N GLN A 165 8.57 1.24 -9.33
CA GLN A 165 7.26 1.78 -9.71
C GLN A 165 6.79 2.86 -8.72
N ASP A 166 6.92 2.63 -7.41
CA ASP A 166 6.54 3.57 -6.36
C ASP A 166 7.37 4.85 -6.43
N PHE A 167 8.65 4.74 -6.79
CA PHE A 167 9.47 5.90 -7.11
C PHE A 167 8.90 6.69 -8.30
N LEU A 168 8.50 6.01 -9.39
CA LEU A 168 7.89 6.68 -10.54
C LEU A 168 6.55 7.34 -10.20
N PHE A 169 5.70 6.67 -9.42
CA PHE A 169 4.45 7.26 -8.94
C PHE A 169 4.72 8.50 -8.09
N SER A 170 5.64 8.41 -7.12
CA SER A 170 6.02 9.56 -6.30
C SER A 170 6.59 10.70 -7.13
N LEU A 171 7.39 10.40 -8.15
CA LEU A 171 7.91 11.38 -9.11
C LEU A 171 6.79 12.05 -9.92
N PHE A 172 5.84 11.28 -10.44
CA PHE A 172 4.79 11.81 -11.30
C PHE A 172 3.69 12.53 -10.52
N ASP A 173 3.44 12.15 -9.27
CA ASP A 173 2.49 12.79 -8.37
C ASP A 173 3.10 13.96 -7.57
N HIS A 174 4.36 14.29 -7.83
CA HIS A 174 5.11 15.33 -7.12
C HIS A 174 5.22 15.10 -5.61
N HIS A 175 5.19 13.84 -5.18
CA HIS A 175 5.31 13.44 -3.79
C HIS A 175 6.78 13.46 -3.34
N ARG A 176 7.28 14.66 -3.05
CA ARG A 176 8.69 14.92 -2.76
C ARG A 176 9.25 14.10 -1.60
N GLU A 177 8.49 13.93 -0.52
CA GLU A 177 8.91 13.16 0.65
C GLU A 177 9.09 11.68 0.32
N GLY A 178 8.18 11.09 -0.48
CA GLY A 178 8.31 9.72 -0.96
C GLY A 178 9.56 9.50 -1.81
N ILE A 179 9.93 10.46 -2.65
CA ILE A 179 11.16 10.40 -3.45
C ILE A 179 12.40 10.50 -2.56
N GLU A 180 12.35 11.39 -1.56
CA GLU A 180 13.46 11.61 -0.64
C GLU A 180 13.80 10.34 0.15
N VAL A 181 12.79 9.63 0.66
CA VAL A 181 13.00 8.36 1.37
C VAL A 181 13.36 7.19 0.45
N ALA A 182 13.00 7.27 -0.84
CA ALA A 182 13.30 6.21 -1.79
C ALA A 182 14.77 6.20 -2.24
N PHE A 183 15.52 7.29 -2.14
CA PHE A 183 16.93 7.31 -2.52
C PHE A 183 17.84 6.71 -1.43
N CYS A 184 18.86 5.97 -1.88
CA CYS A 184 19.91 5.49 -0.99
C CYS A 184 20.64 6.67 -0.36
N LYS A 185 20.91 6.63 0.95
CA LYS A 185 21.50 7.78 1.67
C LYS A 185 22.95 8.06 1.29
N ASP A 186 23.72 7.00 1.05
CA ASP A 186 25.18 7.09 0.92
C ASP A 186 25.69 6.75 -0.48
N GLU A 187 24.83 6.26 -1.37
CA GLU A 187 25.21 5.81 -2.70
C GLU A 187 24.20 6.30 -3.76
N ILE A 188 24.44 7.49 -4.31
CA ILE A 188 23.57 8.09 -5.34
C ILE A 188 24.39 8.52 -6.55
N TYR A 189 23.89 8.22 -7.74
CA TYR A 189 24.51 8.60 -9.00
C TYR A 189 23.54 9.37 -9.92
N THR A 190 24.11 10.30 -10.67
CA THR A 190 23.46 10.97 -11.80
C THR A 190 23.12 9.98 -12.92
N ILE A 191 22.32 10.40 -13.90
CA ILE A 191 21.98 9.60 -15.09
C ILE A 191 23.22 9.12 -15.88
N ALA A 192 24.29 9.91 -15.85
CA ALA A 192 25.58 9.63 -16.49
C ALA A 192 26.49 8.70 -15.66
N GLY A 193 26.09 8.35 -14.44
CA GLY A 193 26.87 7.48 -13.54
C GLY A 193 27.91 8.21 -12.68
N ALA A 194 27.91 9.55 -12.66
CA ALA A 194 28.75 10.31 -11.74
C ALA A 194 28.11 10.37 -10.34
N PRO A 195 28.87 10.19 -9.23
CA PRO A 195 28.36 10.35 -7.87
C PRO A 195 27.74 11.73 -7.64
N ILE A 196 26.68 11.80 -6.84
CA ILE A 196 26.04 13.04 -6.43
C ILE A 196 25.61 12.95 -4.97
N SER A 197 25.63 14.08 -4.25
CA SER A 197 25.09 14.12 -2.90
C SER A 197 23.57 14.01 -2.91
N HIS A 198 23.00 13.55 -1.81
CA HIS A 198 21.55 13.54 -1.62
C HIS A 198 20.89 14.90 -1.87
N ALA A 199 21.43 15.98 -1.27
CA ALA A 199 20.96 17.35 -1.52
C ALA A 199 21.07 17.75 -3.01
N GLY A 200 22.14 17.32 -3.69
CA GLY A 200 22.31 17.55 -5.12
C GLY A 200 21.27 16.81 -5.96
N MET A 201 20.92 15.57 -5.60
CA MET A 201 19.86 14.81 -6.26
C MET A 201 18.49 15.46 -6.04
N MET A 202 18.17 15.86 -4.81
CA MET A 202 16.91 16.53 -4.50
C MET A 202 16.76 17.86 -5.25
N GLY A 203 17.85 18.62 -5.44
CA GLY A 203 17.82 19.81 -6.30
C GLY A 203 17.46 19.49 -7.76
N ARG A 204 17.77 18.28 -8.26
CA ARG A 204 17.37 17.83 -9.60
C ARG A 204 15.91 17.39 -9.65
N VAL A 205 15.39 16.81 -8.57
CA VAL A 205 13.95 16.50 -8.40
C VAL A 205 13.15 17.80 -8.41
N ASP A 206 13.58 18.80 -7.65
CA ASP A 206 12.91 20.11 -7.60
C ASP A 206 12.92 20.78 -8.99
N ALA A 207 14.04 20.70 -9.72
CA ALA A 207 14.13 21.20 -11.08
C ALA A 207 13.22 20.45 -12.08
N PHE A 208 13.03 19.14 -11.88
CA PHE A 208 12.09 18.34 -12.66
C PHE A 208 10.65 18.82 -12.41
N PHE A 209 10.23 18.97 -11.16
CA PHE A 209 8.88 19.47 -10.82
C PHE A 209 8.61 20.87 -11.36
N GLN A 210 9.61 21.77 -11.32
CA GLN A 210 9.48 23.10 -11.91
C GLN A 210 9.29 23.06 -13.43
N ARG A 211 9.94 22.12 -14.12
CA ARG A 211 9.83 21.95 -15.58
C ARG A 211 8.52 21.28 -15.99
N HIS A 212 8.01 20.41 -15.12
CA HIS A 212 6.83 19.59 -15.36
C HIS A 212 5.78 19.83 -14.28
N PRO A 213 5.21 21.04 -14.15
CA PRO A 213 4.35 21.41 -13.02
C PRO A 213 3.07 20.57 -12.92
N THR A 214 2.66 19.94 -14.01
CA THR A 214 1.53 19.02 -14.04
C THR A 214 1.85 17.86 -14.96
N ILE A 215 1.62 16.64 -14.48
CA ILE A 215 1.83 15.39 -15.19
C ILE A 215 0.49 14.66 -15.28
N VAL A 216 0.16 14.19 -16.48
CA VAL A 216 -1.09 13.46 -16.79
C VAL A 216 -0.81 12.29 -17.73
N ASP A 217 -1.83 11.44 -17.92
CA ASP A 217 -1.80 10.29 -18.85
C ASP A 217 -0.63 9.32 -18.61
N THR A 218 -0.26 9.16 -17.34
CA THR A 218 0.83 8.28 -16.91
C THR A 218 0.47 6.81 -17.16
N LYS A 219 1.36 6.11 -17.87
CA LYS A 219 1.31 4.66 -18.06
C LYS A 219 2.68 4.11 -17.74
N ILE A 220 2.72 3.11 -16.86
CA ILE A 220 3.93 2.38 -16.51
C ILE A 220 3.70 0.89 -16.75
N LYS A 221 4.72 0.22 -17.28
CA LYS A 221 4.71 -1.23 -17.46
C LYS A 221 6.11 -1.78 -17.17
N PRO A 222 6.30 -2.51 -16.06
CA PRO A 222 7.55 -3.22 -15.81
C PRO A 222 7.91 -4.14 -16.98
N LEU A 223 9.19 -4.14 -17.36
CA LEU A 223 9.69 -4.96 -18.46
C LEU A 223 10.55 -6.10 -17.93
N THR A 224 11.61 -5.75 -17.20
CA THR A 224 12.61 -6.71 -16.70
C THR A 224 13.12 -6.25 -15.36
N SER A 225 13.46 -7.20 -14.50
CA SER A 225 14.34 -6.98 -13.36
C SER A 225 15.42 -8.05 -13.34
N THR A 226 16.58 -7.70 -12.79
CA THR A 226 17.68 -8.64 -12.54
C THR A 226 18.30 -8.32 -11.19
N ILE A 227 18.53 -9.35 -10.38
CA ILE A 227 19.21 -9.24 -9.09
C ILE A 227 20.67 -9.67 -9.25
N ASP A 228 21.59 -8.85 -8.74
CA ASP A 228 23.03 -9.12 -8.68
C ASP A 228 23.54 -8.81 -7.27
N GLY A 229 23.45 -9.80 -6.39
CA GLY A 229 23.78 -9.69 -4.97
C GLY A 229 22.90 -8.65 -4.26
N GLU A 230 23.56 -7.58 -3.79
CA GLU A 230 22.92 -6.47 -3.06
C GLU A 230 22.28 -5.43 -3.99
N TYR A 231 22.39 -5.60 -5.31
CA TYR A 231 21.90 -4.64 -6.29
C TYR A 231 20.82 -5.25 -7.18
N ALA A 232 19.90 -4.41 -7.65
CA ALA A 232 18.96 -4.76 -8.69
C ALA A 232 19.03 -3.76 -9.85
N THR A 233 18.75 -4.24 -11.06
CA THR A 233 18.50 -3.38 -12.21
C THR A 233 17.08 -3.61 -12.69
N VAL A 234 16.29 -2.54 -12.82
CA VAL A 234 14.89 -2.61 -13.23
C VAL A 234 14.67 -1.71 -14.44
N ALA A 235 13.96 -2.23 -15.44
CA ALA A 235 13.55 -1.48 -16.62
C ALA A 235 12.02 -1.43 -16.69
N ILE A 236 11.48 -0.23 -16.91
CA ILE A 236 10.04 0.04 -16.94
C ILE A 236 9.74 0.85 -18.21
N ALA A 237 8.80 0.39 -19.03
CA ALA A 237 8.28 1.21 -20.12
C ALA A 237 7.38 2.30 -19.52
N THR A 238 7.63 3.56 -19.87
CA THR A 238 6.88 4.70 -19.38
C THR A 238 6.33 5.53 -20.53
N THR A 239 5.12 6.05 -20.34
CA THR A 239 4.51 7.10 -21.15
C THR A 239 3.85 8.08 -20.22
N TRP A 240 4.11 9.37 -20.37
CA TRP A 240 3.50 10.41 -19.56
C TRP A 240 3.50 11.74 -20.33
N THR A 241 2.59 12.64 -19.95
CA THR A 241 2.44 13.94 -20.60
C THR A 241 2.63 15.05 -19.57
N SER A 242 3.53 15.99 -19.88
CA SER A 242 3.68 17.21 -19.11
C SER A 242 2.78 18.30 -19.67
N VAL A 243 2.00 18.96 -18.81
CA VAL A 243 1.24 20.18 -19.12
C VAL A 243 1.97 21.35 -18.47
N ARG A 244 2.53 22.27 -19.27
CA ARG A 244 3.40 23.35 -18.74
C ARG A 244 2.64 24.60 -18.36
N THR A 245 1.94 25.20 -19.33
CA THR A 245 1.28 26.52 -19.16
C THR A 245 -0.21 26.47 -19.48
N ALA A 246 -0.59 25.72 -20.51
CA ALA A 246 -1.98 25.51 -20.92
C ALA A 246 -2.14 24.09 -21.49
N PRO A 247 -3.36 23.55 -21.57
CA PRO A 247 -3.59 22.21 -22.14
C PRO A 247 -3.12 22.04 -23.59
N ALA A 248 -2.87 23.11 -24.35
CA ALA A 248 -2.29 23.04 -25.69
C ALA A 248 -0.75 22.98 -25.70
N ASP A 249 -0.11 23.31 -24.58
CA ASP A 249 1.34 23.26 -24.36
C ASP A 249 1.70 21.97 -23.61
N GLN A 250 1.54 20.85 -24.33
CA GLN A 250 1.77 19.50 -23.85
C GLN A 250 3.03 18.91 -24.47
N LEU A 251 3.82 18.23 -23.65
CA LEU A 251 4.94 17.42 -24.12
C LEU A 251 4.77 16.00 -23.63
N GLN A 252 4.66 15.09 -24.59
CA GLN A 252 4.61 13.66 -24.30
C GLN A 252 6.01 13.07 -24.27
N TYR A 253 6.29 12.29 -23.23
CA TYR A 253 7.51 11.53 -23.06
C TYR A 253 7.18 10.05 -23.14
N ILE A 254 7.88 9.34 -24.01
CA ILE A 254 7.76 7.88 -24.19
C ILE A 254 9.17 7.31 -24.14
N GLY A 255 9.38 6.29 -23.33
CA GLY A 255 10.67 5.61 -23.30
C GLY A 255 10.75 4.53 -22.25
N CYS A 256 11.98 4.11 -21.96
CA CYS A 256 12.28 3.17 -20.90
C CYS A 256 12.94 3.91 -19.75
N ALA A 257 12.30 3.88 -18.59
CA ALA A 257 12.93 4.25 -17.34
C ALA A 257 13.79 3.08 -16.84
N THR A 258 15.01 3.36 -16.39
CA THR A 258 15.92 2.36 -15.84
C THR A 258 16.37 2.76 -14.45
N PHE A 259 16.34 1.81 -13.54
CA PHE A 259 16.71 1.97 -12.14
C PHE A 259 17.86 1.03 -11.81
N ARG A 260 18.84 1.55 -11.07
CA ARG A 260 19.73 0.73 -10.26
C ARG A 260 19.32 0.92 -8.82
N LEU A 261 19.01 -0.19 -8.17
CA LEU A 261 18.59 -0.24 -6.78
C LEU A 261 19.64 -0.98 -5.96
N LYS A 262 19.63 -0.74 -4.65
CA LYS A 262 20.43 -1.45 -3.66
C LYS A 262 19.53 -1.88 -2.51
N ARG A 263 19.78 -3.04 -1.92
CA ARG A 263 19.05 -3.45 -0.71
C ARG A 263 19.19 -2.39 0.38
N SER A 264 18.07 -2.05 0.99
CA SER A 264 18.04 -1.12 2.11
C SER A 264 18.37 -1.85 3.41
N ASP A 265 19.13 -1.21 4.28
CA ASP A 265 19.38 -1.70 5.66
C ASP A 265 18.08 -1.75 6.49
N TYR A 266 17.03 -1.05 6.04
CA TYR A 266 15.72 -0.98 6.68
C TYR A 266 14.68 -1.91 6.04
N GLY A 267 15.11 -2.77 5.11
CA GLY A 267 14.23 -3.62 4.31
C GLY A 267 13.79 -2.97 3.00
N GLY A 268 13.56 -3.76 1.95
CA GLY A 268 13.22 -3.28 0.61
C GLY A 268 14.42 -2.80 -0.20
N TRP A 269 14.17 -1.86 -1.12
CA TRP A 269 15.15 -1.41 -2.12
C TRP A 269 15.25 0.11 -2.21
N ASP A 270 16.46 0.62 -2.01
CA ASP A 270 16.80 2.03 -2.20
C ASP A 270 17.20 2.31 -3.66
N VAL A 271 16.75 3.42 -4.21
CA VAL A 271 17.17 3.93 -5.52
C VAL A 271 18.58 4.49 -5.42
N VAL A 272 19.51 3.91 -6.18
CA VAL A 272 20.90 4.37 -6.32
C VAL A 272 21.07 5.22 -7.58
N GLN A 273 20.33 4.88 -8.63
CA GLN A 273 20.33 5.64 -9.88
C GLN A 273 18.98 5.51 -10.56
N ALA A 274 18.38 6.64 -10.93
CA ALA A 274 17.18 6.69 -11.76
C ALA A 274 17.48 7.37 -13.09
N LYS A 275 17.05 6.75 -14.19
CA LYS A 275 17.05 7.34 -15.53
C LYS A 275 15.62 7.31 -16.03
N VAL A 276 14.96 8.46 -16.10
CA VAL A 276 13.56 8.55 -16.53
C VAL A 276 13.47 9.42 -17.79
N PRO A 277 12.79 8.98 -18.86
CA PRO A 277 12.55 9.81 -20.04
C PRO A 277 11.93 11.15 -19.64
N GLY A 278 12.54 12.27 -20.08
CA GLY A 278 12.10 13.63 -19.74
C GLY A 278 12.74 14.25 -18.49
N TRP A 279 13.43 13.48 -17.64
CA TRP A 279 14.03 13.99 -16.40
C TRP A 279 15.06 15.10 -16.65
N ASP A 280 15.95 14.89 -17.62
CA ASP A 280 17.05 15.80 -17.97
C ASP A 280 16.94 16.35 -19.41
N SER A 281 15.80 16.18 -20.06
CA SER A 281 15.63 16.66 -21.44
C SER A 281 15.79 18.19 -21.49
N PRO A 282 16.66 18.74 -22.35
CA PRO A 282 16.73 20.18 -22.55
C PRO A 282 15.40 20.69 -23.12
N VAL A 283 15.05 21.92 -22.74
CA VAL A 283 13.83 22.63 -23.17
C VAL A 283 13.87 22.94 -24.66
#